data_AF-A0A9X0DL02-F1
#
_entry.id   AF-A0A9X0DL02-F1
#
_cell.length_a   1.000
_cell.length_b   1.000
_cell.length_c   1.000
_cell.angle_alpha   90.00
_cell.angle_beta   90.00
_cell.angle_gamma   90.00
#
_symmetry.space_group_name_H-M   'P 1'
#
loop_
_entity.id
_entity.type
_entity.pdbx_description
1 polymer ?
#
loop_
_entity_poly.entity_id
_entity_poly.type
_entity_poly.pdbx_seq_one_letter_code
_entity_poly.pdbx_strand_id
1 'polypeptide(L)'
;MLTSFLRSSKENRHYIHHSVHHINSSVDISRLKHSWITAVKRHESYRMVFVAIDDALSPFGQCVLEESCTLTLPSWKVVACESDDLQIMDKFIQSTLREAENEIVLDRPPYQMTLIQSPTRTFFTFSVFHGLFDGASLQLLFDEVDLTYRGSEMSKRTEISTAVNMHYGSDATQTVEFWSSQLKECDPVPFPALTSLKPETMTKLPLTSSIKASIGIDDLRDGAMNCSTSPLSILQAAWALILTTYKDSIHSSTFGSVISGRLDEDSKVCMGPTCENS
;
A
#
# COMPACT_ATOMS: atom_id res chain seq x y z
N MET A 1 -0.10 -8.69 8.25
CA MET A 1 -1.14 -7.96 7.48
C MET A 1 -2.47 -8.70 7.46
N LEU A 2 -2.53 -9.91 6.88
CA LEU A 2 -3.78 -10.65 6.66
C LEU A 2 -4.51 -11.08 7.94
N THR A 3 -3.79 -11.59 8.94
CA THR A 3 -4.35 -11.89 10.28
C THR A 3 -4.90 -10.64 10.96
N SER A 4 -4.30 -9.47 10.73
CA SER A 4 -4.76 -8.20 11.28
C SER A 4 -6.00 -7.68 10.54
N PHE A 5 -6.06 -7.82 9.20
CA PHE A 5 -7.27 -7.57 8.41
C PHE A 5 -8.44 -8.44 8.86
N LEU A 6 -8.23 -9.74 9.07
CA LEU A 6 -9.30 -10.65 9.52
C LEU A 6 -9.72 -10.43 10.98
N ARG A 7 -8.80 -9.98 11.83
CA ARG A 7 -9.11 -9.59 13.22
C ARG A 7 -9.71 -8.18 13.33
N SER A 8 -9.63 -7.38 12.26
CA SER A 8 -10.18 -6.04 12.26
C SER A 8 -11.71 -6.10 12.22
N SER A 9 -12.36 -5.31 13.08
CA SER A 9 -13.82 -5.19 13.09
C SER A 9 -14.30 -4.52 11.80
N LYS A 10 -15.56 -4.75 11.42
CA LYS A 10 -16.22 -4.05 10.29
C LYS A 10 -16.09 -2.52 10.34
N GLU A 11 -15.95 -1.96 11.54
CA GLU A 11 -15.79 -0.51 11.72
C GLU A 11 -14.38 0.02 11.45
N ASN A 12 -13.36 -0.84 11.26
CA ASN A 12 -11.98 -0.39 11.14
C ASN A 12 -11.12 -1.40 10.34
N ARG A 13 -11.49 -1.66 9.08
CA ARG A 13 -10.74 -2.58 8.20
C ARG A 13 -9.41 -1.97 7.77
N HIS A 14 -8.41 -2.17 8.62
CA HIS A 14 -7.02 -1.79 8.33
C HIS A 14 -6.51 -2.49 7.07
N TYR A 15 -5.59 -1.88 6.32
CA TYR A 15 -4.95 -2.43 5.12
C TYR A 15 -5.78 -2.42 3.82
N ILE A 16 -6.89 -1.69 3.76
CA ILE A 16 -7.43 -1.22 2.48
C ILE A 16 -6.82 0.14 2.17
N HIS A 17 -6.29 0.28 0.95
CA HIS A 17 -5.85 1.56 0.42
C HIS A 17 -6.91 2.11 -0.51
N HIS A 18 -7.16 3.41 -0.42
CA HIS A 18 -8.06 4.14 -1.30
C HIS A 18 -7.30 5.19 -2.09
N SER A 19 -7.34 5.10 -3.41
CA SER A 19 -6.92 6.17 -4.31
C SER A 19 -8.17 6.89 -4.82
N VAL A 20 -8.24 8.22 -4.67
CA VAL A 20 -9.36 9.06 -5.12
C VAL A 20 -8.86 10.04 -6.17
N HIS A 21 -9.47 10.00 -7.36
CA HIS A 21 -9.06 10.82 -8.50
C HIS A 21 -10.25 11.59 -9.03
N HIS A 22 -10.11 12.92 -9.12
CA HIS A 22 -11.05 13.73 -9.88
C HIS A 22 -10.81 13.53 -11.38
N ILE A 23 -11.86 13.19 -12.12
CA ILE A 23 -11.80 12.93 -13.55
C ILE A 23 -12.20 14.20 -14.30
N ASN A 24 -11.32 14.65 -15.19
CA ASN A 24 -11.60 15.78 -16.07
C ASN A 24 -12.72 15.41 -17.06
N SER A 25 -13.58 16.37 -17.40
CA SER A 25 -14.67 16.18 -18.38
C SER A 25 -14.21 15.80 -19.79
N SER A 26 -12.94 16.02 -20.13
CA SER A 26 -12.33 15.58 -21.39
C SER A 26 -11.98 14.09 -21.45
N VAL A 27 -12.05 13.37 -20.33
CA VAL A 27 -11.70 11.95 -20.25
C VAL A 27 -12.85 11.10 -20.77
N ASP A 28 -12.56 10.19 -21.69
CA ASP A 28 -13.49 9.16 -22.14
C ASP A 28 -13.61 8.09 -21.04
N ILE A 29 -14.75 8.10 -20.34
CA ILE A 29 -15.03 7.17 -19.26
C ILE A 29 -15.08 5.72 -19.73
N SER A 30 -15.59 5.46 -20.94
CA SER A 30 -15.66 4.09 -21.47
C SER A 30 -14.27 3.53 -21.74
N ARG A 31 -13.41 4.36 -22.33
CA ARG A 31 -12.00 4.00 -22.54
C ARG A 31 -11.27 3.83 -21.22
N LEU A 32 -11.47 4.72 -20.24
CA LEU A 32 -10.88 4.60 -18.90
C LEU A 32 -11.28 3.28 -18.24
N LYS A 33 -12.57 2.93 -18.27
CA LYS A 33 -13.08 1.66 -17.74
C LYS A 33 -12.40 0.46 -18.37
N HIS A 34 -12.24 0.49 -19.69
CA HIS A 34 -11.58 -0.57 -20.44
C HIS A 34 -10.11 -0.69 -20.06
N SER A 35 -9.36 0.42 -19.98
CA SER A 35 -7.94 0.44 -19.62
C SER A 35 -7.66 -0.21 -18.28
N TRP A 36 -8.45 0.14 -17.27
CA TRP A 36 -8.38 -0.46 -15.94
C TRP A 36 -8.68 -1.95 -15.94
N ILE A 37 -9.77 -2.37 -16.60
CA ILE A 37 -10.12 -3.80 -16.71
C ILE A 37 -8.98 -4.58 -17.35
N THR A 38 -8.39 -4.04 -18.43
CA THR A 38 -7.28 -4.68 -19.13
C THR A 38 -6.05 -4.80 -18.23
N ALA A 39 -5.68 -3.74 -17.51
CA ALA A 39 -4.52 -3.75 -16.63
C ALA A 39 -4.69 -4.73 -15.46
N VAL A 40 -5.81 -4.70 -14.74
CA VAL A 40 -6.02 -5.60 -13.58
C VAL A 40 -6.24 -7.05 -13.99
N LYS A 41 -6.80 -7.34 -15.17
CA LYS A 41 -6.92 -8.73 -15.65
C LYS A 41 -5.58 -9.35 -15.99
N ARG A 42 -4.64 -8.53 -16.48
CA ARG A 42 -3.34 -8.99 -17.00
C ARG A 42 -2.47 -9.63 -15.93
N HIS A 43 -2.43 -9.06 -14.72
CA HIS A 43 -1.44 -9.44 -13.72
C HIS A 43 -1.99 -10.41 -12.68
N GLU A 44 -1.16 -11.38 -12.27
CA GLU A 44 -1.50 -12.39 -11.28
C GLU A 44 -1.99 -11.76 -9.98
N SER A 45 -1.35 -10.66 -9.56
CA SER A 45 -1.65 -9.98 -8.30
C SER A 45 -3.08 -9.50 -8.17
N TYR A 46 -3.71 -9.08 -9.27
CA TYR A 46 -5.10 -8.64 -9.27
C TYR A 46 -6.08 -9.76 -9.64
N ARG A 47 -5.59 -11.01 -9.74
CA ARG A 47 -6.40 -12.24 -9.81
C ARG A 47 -6.23 -13.12 -8.57
N MET A 48 -5.50 -12.65 -7.55
CA MET A 48 -5.25 -13.40 -6.33
C MET A 48 -6.44 -13.39 -5.37
N VAL A 49 -6.63 -14.52 -4.70
CA VAL A 49 -7.50 -14.70 -3.54
C VAL A 49 -6.71 -15.27 -2.38
N PHE A 50 -7.22 -15.10 -1.16
CA PHE A 50 -6.62 -15.66 0.05
C PHE A 50 -7.60 -16.61 0.72
N VAL A 51 -7.16 -17.86 0.84
CA VAL A 51 -7.96 -18.95 1.40
C VAL A 51 -7.38 -19.37 2.74
N ALA A 52 -8.24 -19.64 3.71
CA ALA A 52 -7.80 -20.25 4.96
C ALA A 52 -7.32 -21.68 4.68
N ILE A 53 -6.18 -22.04 5.25
CA ILE A 53 -5.63 -23.41 5.19
C ILE A 53 -5.39 -23.90 6.60
N ASP A 54 -5.57 -25.21 6.79
CA ASP A 54 -5.34 -25.87 8.07
C ASP A 54 -3.84 -26.14 8.28
N ASP A 55 -3.09 -25.04 8.44
CA ASP A 55 -1.66 -25.05 8.75
C ASP A 55 -1.37 -24.12 9.94
N ALA A 56 -0.61 -24.63 10.90
CA ALA A 56 -0.36 -23.93 12.16
C ALA A 56 0.58 -22.72 12.02
N LEU A 57 1.45 -22.70 11.00
CA LEU A 57 2.47 -21.67 10.78
C LEU A 57 2.04 -20.68 9.68
N SER A 58 1.33 -21.17 8.68
CA SER A 58 0.85 -20.43 7.52
C SER A 58 -0.65 -20.63 7.36
N PRO A 59 -1.50 -19.99 8.19
CA PRO A 59 -2.95 -20.26 8.21
C PRO A 59 -3.70 -19.79 6.94
N PHE A 60 -3.00 -19.22 5.96
CA PHE A 60 -3.58 -18.75 4.71
C PHE A 60 -2.70 -19.09 3.50
N GLY A 61 -3.34 -19.56 2.44
CA GLY A 61 -2.75 -19.73 1.12
C GLY A 61 -3.10 -18.55 0.21
N GLN A 62 -2.15 -18.17 -0.65
CA GLN A 62 -2.39 -17.26 -1.77
C GLN A 62 -2.67 -18.11 -3.02
N CYS A 63 -3.77 -17.83 -3.72
CA CYS A 63 -4.15 -18.55 -4.92
C CYS A 63 -4.38 -17.59 -6.08
N VAL A 64 -3.70 -17.81 -7.20
CA VAL A 64 -3.92 -17.06 -8.44
C VAL A 64 -5.03 -17.75 -9.24
N LEU A 65 -6.14 -17.06 -9.45
CA LEU A 65 -7.25 -17.57 -10.25
C LEU A 65 -6.96 -17.45 -11.75
N GLU A 66 -7.39 -18.41 -12.56
CA GLU A 66 -7.25 -18.33 -14.02
C GLU A 66 -7.94 -17.08 -14.61
N GLU A 67 -7.43 -16.57 -15.73
CA GLU A 67 -8.01 -15.42 -16.44
C GLU A 67 -9.45 -15.67 -16.91
N SER A 68 -9.79 -16.93 -17.18
CA SER A 68 -11.13 -17.37 -17.60
C SER A 68 -12.14 -17.40 -16.45
N CYS A 69 -11.68 -17.31 -15.20
CA CYS A 69 -12.51 -17.44 -14.01
C CYS A 69 -13.51 -16.28 -13.92
N THR A 70 -14.79 -16.57 -13.68
CA THR A 70 -15.82 -15.52 -13.57
C THR A 70 -15.60 -14.61 -12.35
N LEU A 71 -14.93 -15.11 -11.31
CA LEU A 71 -14.58 -14.34 -10.10
C LEU A 71 -13.50 -13.27 -10.37
N THR A 72 -12.75 -13.37 -11.47
CA THR A 72 -11.72 -12.38 -11.84
C THR A 72 -12.26 -11.29 -12.74
N LEU A 73 -13.53 -11.34 -13.14
CA LEU A 73 -14.15 -10.32 -13.98
C LEU A 73 -14.24 -8.99 -13.21
N PRO A 74 -13.41 -7.98 -13.54
CA PRO A 74 -13.41 -6.74 -12.81
C PRO A 74 -14.70 -5.99 -13.14
N SER A 75 -15.42 -5.59 -12.10
CA SER A 75 -16.67 -4.84 -12.24
C SER A 75 -16.51 -3.41 -11.75
N TRP A 76 -17.26 -2.51 -12.39
CA TRP A 76 -17.36 -1.12 -11.99
C TRP A 76 -18.62 -0.90 -11.16
N LYS A 77 -18.48 -0.34 -9.96
CA LYS A 77 -19.61 0.24 -9.21
C LYS A 77 -19.79 1.68 -9.70
N VAL A 78 -21.03 2.09 -9.96
CA VAL A 78 -21.35 3.48 -10.30
C VAL A 78 -22.36 3.98 -9.29
N VAL A 79 -22.02 5.08 -8.62
CA VAL A 79 -22.87 5.72 -7.61
C VAL A 79 -23.08 7.18 -7.98
N ALA A 80 -24.30 7.67 -7.77
CA ALA A 80 -24.67 9.04 -8.07
C ALA A 80 -24.84 9.82 -6.76
N CYS A 81 -24.19 10.99 -6.68
CA CYS A 81 -24.40 11.99 -5.66
C CYS A 81 -25.27 13.11 -6.25
N GLU A 82 -26.38 13.44 -5.60
CA GLU A 82 -27.36 14.42 -6.12
C GLU A 82 -26.89 15.88 -6.00
N SER A 83 -25.78 16.13 -5.29
CA SER A 83 -25.29 17.48 -5.00
C SER A 83 -23.86 17.68 -5.51
N ASP A 84 -23.58 18.89 -6.00
CA ASP A 84 -22.22 19.35 -6.32
C ASP A 84 -21.56 20.13 -5.16
N ASP A 85 -22.24 20.26 -4.02
CA ASP A 85 -21.65 20.90 -2.83
C ASP A 85 -20.41 20.11 -2.37
N LEU A 86 -19.30 20.82 -2.13
CA LEU A 86 -18.01 20.19 -1.82
C LEU A 86 -18.02 19.40 -0.51
N GLN A 87 -18.75 19.86 0.52
CA GLN A 87 -18.81 19.16 1.79
C GLN A 87 -19.70 17.93 1.71
N ILE A 88 -20.81 18.02 0.97
CA ILE A 88 -21.68 16.87 0.70
C ILE A 88 -20.92 15.84 -0.15
N MET A 89 -20.20 16.29 -1.17
CA MET A 89 -19.38 15.44 -2.03
C MET A 89 -18.30 14.71 -1.24
N ASP A 90 -17.54 15.43 -0.40
CA ASP A 90 -16.49 14.82 0.42
C ASP A 90 -17.07 13.76 1.36
N LYS A 91 -18.17 14.07 2.06
CA LYS A 91 -18.88 13.09 2.91
C LYS A 91 -19.35 11.87 2.12
N PHE A 92 -19.86 12.06 0.90
CA PHE A 92 -20.33 10.99 0.04
C PHE A 92 -19.17 10.11 -0.49
N ILE A 93 -18.03 10.72 -0.81
CA ILE A 93 -16.81 9.99 -1.16
C ILE A 93 -16.39 9.16 0.05
N GLN A 94 -16.27 9.75 1.24
CA GLN A 94 -15.87 9.02 2.46
C GLN A 94 -16.84 7.88 2.79
N SER A 95 -18.15 8.06 2.64
CA SER A 95 -19.11 6.97 2.84
C SER A 95 -18.93 5.85 1.82
N THR A 96 -18.67 6.19 0.56
CA THR A 96 -18.40 5.22 -0.52
C THR A 96 -17.11 4.42 -0.24
N LEU A 97 -16.05 5.08 0.26
CA LEU A 97 -14.82 4.39 0.64
C LEU A 97 -15.06 3.42 1.80
N ARG A 98 -15.81 3.85 2.81
CA ARG A 98 -16.19 2.98 3.95
C ARG A 98 -17.08 1.81 3.53
N GLU A 99 -17.97 1.98 2.57
CA GLU A 99 -18.70 0.86 1.98
C GLU A 99 -17.76 -0.13 1.30
N ALA A 100 -16.79 0.37 0.52
CA ALA A 100 -15.81 -0.48 -0.14
C ALA A 100 -14.97 -1.29 0.86
N GLU A 101 -14.53 -0.68 1.96
CA GLU A 101 -13.87 -1.39 3.05
C GLU A 101 -14.72 -2.56 3.56
N ASN A 102 -16.05 -2.39 3.69
CA ASN A 102 -16.97 -3.42 4.17
C ASN A 102 -17.29 -4.50 3.12
N GLU A 103 -17.28 -4.15 1.84
CA GLU A 103 -17.59 -5.07 0.72
C GLU A 103 -16.39 -5.93 0.31
N ILE A 104 -15.17 -5.41 0.45
CA ILE A 104 -13.93 -6.13 0.10
C ILE A 104 -13.74 -7.33 1.03
N VAL A 105 -13.63 -8.50 0.43
CA VAL A 105 -13.42 -9.80 1.10
C VAL A 105 -12.33 -10.55 0.35
N LEU A 106 -11.72 -11.55 0.98
CA LEU A 106 -10.51 -12.19 0.48
C LEU A 106 -10.73 -13.44 -0.39
N ASP A 107 -11.96 -13.95 -0.47
CA ASP A 107 -12.35 -15.13 -1.27
C ASP A 107 -12.56 -14.84 -2.77
N ARG A 108 -12.41 -13.57 -3.15
CA ARG A 108 -12.39 -13.02 -4.51
C ARG A 108 -11.35 -11.91 -4.57
N PRO A 109 -10.87 -11.51 -5.76
CA PRO A 109 -9.85 -10.47 -5.89
C PRO A 109 -10.22 -9.21 -5.07
N PRO A 110 -9.47 -8.90 -3.99
CA PRO A 110 -9.91 -7.94 -2.97
C PRO A 110 -9.63 -6.49 -3.37
N TYR A 111 -10.30 -6.02 -4.41
CA TYR A 111 -10.31 -4.62 -4.83
C TYR A 111 -11.68 -4.22 -5.38
N GLN A 112 -11.90 -2.91 -5.48
CA GLN A 112 -13.11 -2.31 -6.02
C GLN A 112 -12.79 -1.04 -6.80
N MET A 113 -13.41 -0.91 -7.97
CA MET A 113 -13.36 0.28 -8.81
C MET A 113 -14.73 0.95 -8.81
N THR A 114 -14.79 2.20 -8.35
CA THR A 114 -16.05 2.94 -8.24
C THR A 114 -15.96 4.27 -8.98
N LEU A 115 -16.99 4.58 -9.78
CA LEU A 115 -17.24 5.93 -10.28
C LEU A 115 -18.30 6.60 -9.42
N ILE A 116 -17.94 7.77 -8.88
CA ILE A 116 -18.83 8.64 -8.13
C ILE A 116 -19.16 9.82 -9.04
N GLN A 117 -20.43 9.96 -9.40
CA GLN A 117 -20.88 10.97 -10.36
C GLN A 117 -21.82 11.95 -9.69
N SER A 118 -21.65 13.22 -9.97
CA SER A 118 -22.57 14.29 -9.62
C SER A 118 -23.00 15.04 -10.88
N PRO A 119 -23.90 16.03 -10.78
CA PRO A 119 -24.34 16.77 -11.96
C PRO A 119 -23.19 17.38 -12.76
N THR A 120 -22.10 17.81 -12.11
CA THR A 120 -20.95 18.44 -12.81
C THR A 120 -19.59 17.79 -12.57
N ARG A 121 -19.47 16.81 -11.66
CA ARG A 121 -18.18 16.20 -11.31
C ARG A 121 -18.21 14.69 -11.44
N THR A 122 -17.05 14.12 -11.70
CA THR A 122 -16.85 12.68 -11.68
C THR A 122 -15.57 12.38 -10.93
N PHE A 123 -15.66 11.45 -9.98
CA PHE A 123 -14.52 10.92 -9.26
C PHE A 123 -14.41 9.43 -9.53
N PHE A 124 -13.17 8.97 -9.64
CA PHE A 124 -12.82 7.56 -9.67
C PHE A 124 -12.17 7.19 -8.34
N THR A 125 -12.61 6.08 -7.75
CA THR A 125 -11.95 5.51 -6.59
C THR A 125 -11.48 4.09 -6.89
N PHE A 126 -10.24 3.80 -6.48
CA PHE A 126 -9.66 2.46 -6.47
C PHE A 126 -9.40 2.07 -5.03
N SER A 127 -10.18 1.11 -4.53
CA SER A 127 -10.05 0.58 -3.17
C SER A 127 -9.44 -0.82 -3.27
N VAL A 128 -8.31 -1.07 -2.62
CA VAL A 128 -7.56 -2.32 -2.82
C VAL A 128 -6.91 -2.79 -1.52
N PHE A 129 -7.00 -4.09 -1.26
CA PHE A 129 -6.31 -4.72 -0.14
C PHE A 129 -4.79 -4.72 -0.37
N HIS A 130 -4.04 -4.22 0.62
CA HIS A 130 -2.60 -4.06 0.57
C HIS A 130 -1.84 -5.40 0.38
N GLY A 131 -2.49 -6.54 0.61
CA GLY A 131 -1.91 -7.84 0.27
C GLY A 131 -1.71 -8.07 -1.24
N LEU A 132 -2.29 -7.24 -2.11
CA LEU A 132 -2.13 -7.35 -3.57
C LEU A 132 -1.04 -6.45 -4.15
N PHE A 133 -0.54 -5.46 -3.40
CA PHE A 133 0.33 -4.43 -3.95
C PHE A 133 1.23 -3.78 -2.90
N ASP A 134 2.25 -3.08 -3.39
CA ASP A 134 3.07 -2.13 -2.64
C ASP A 134 3.13 -0.78 -3.39
N GLY A 135 3.73 0.24 -2.80
CA GLY A 135 3.78 1.58 -3.40
C GLY A 135 4.37 1.59 -4.82
N ALA A 136 5.35 0.74 -5.10
CA ALA A 136 5.98 0.65 -6.42
C ALA A 136 5.06 -0.02 -7.45
N SER A 137 4.50 -1.20 -7.15
CA SER A 137 3.59 -1.91 -8.05
C SER A 137 2.29 -1.14 -8.33
N LEU A 138 1.79 -0.36 -7.37
CA LEU A 138 0.64 0.52 -7.63
C LEU A 138 0.98 1.60 -8.67
N GLN A 139 2.19 2.17 -8.63
CA GLN A 139 2.65 3.08 -9.69
C GLN A 139 2.75 2.37 -11.04
N LEU A 140 3.28 1.14 -11.08
CA LEU A 140 3.35 0.35 -12.31
C LEU A 140 1.97 0.09 -12.92
N LEU A 141 0.96 -0.17 -12.08
CA LEU A 141 -0.43 -0.32 -12.51
C LEU A 141 -0.97 0.97 -13.12
N PHE A 142 -0.79 2.11 -12.45
CA PHE A 142 -1.25 3.40 -12.98
C PHE A 142 -0.59 3.75 -14.32
N ASP A 143 0.71 3.49 -14.45
CA ASP A 143 1.44 3.70 -15.71
C ASP A 143 0.86 2.83 -16.84
N GLU A 144 0.50 1.59 -16.56
CA GLU A 144 -0.11 0.72 -17.56
C GLU A 144 -1.53 1.11 -17.94
N VAL A 145 -2.31 1.58 -16.98
CA VAL A 145 -3.63 2.14 -17.26
C VAL A 145 -3.50 3.35 -18.21
N ASP A 146 -2.54 4.24 -17.98
CA ASP A 146 -2.27 5.39 -18.86
C ASP A 146 -1.84 4.94 -20.26
N LEU A 147 -0.88 4.01 -20.36
CA LEU A 147 -0.44 3.46 -21.65
C LEU A 147 -1.60 2.82 -22.42
N THR A 148 -2.40 1.99 -21.75
CA THR A 148 -3.56 1.32 -22.35
C THR A 148 -4.62 2.33 -22.79
N TYR A 149 -4.87 3.36 -21.97
CA TYR A 149 -5.81 4.44 -22.31
C TYR A 149 -5.37 5.24 -23.55
N ARG A 150 -4.06 5.41 -23.74
CA ARG A 150 -3.49 6.09 -24.91
C ARG A 150 -3.40 5.18 -26.15
N GLY A 151 -3.66 3.88 -26.01
CA GLY A 151 -3.46 2.89 -27.07
C GLY A 151 -1.99 2.60 -27.35
N SER A 152 -1.11 2.86 -26.37
CA SER A 152 0.32 2.55 -26.44
C SER A 152 0.58 1.10 -26.06
N GLU A 153 1.73 0.57 -26.48
CA GLU A 153 2.19 -0.74 -26.06
C GLU A 153 2.49 -0.75 -24.54
N MET A 154 1.97 -1.75 -23.85
CA MET A 154 2.22 -1.93 -22.41
C MET A 154 3.63 -2.46 -22.17
N SER A 155 4.31 -1.87 -21.18
CA SER A 155 5.63 -2.33 -20.72
C SER A 155 5.62 -3.80 -20.30
N LYS A 156 6.77 -4.47 -20.43
CA LYS A 156 6.97 -5.80 -19.84
C LYS A 156 7.03 -5.69 -18.32
N ARG A 157 6.33 -6.59 -17.64
CA ARG A 157 6.33 -6.76 -16.19
C ARG A 157 6.67 -8.19 -15.84
N THR A 158 7.17 -8.36 -14.63
CA THR A 158 7.29 -9.67 -13.99
C THR A 158 6.11 -9.85 -13.04
N GLU A 159 5.75 -11.10 -12.79
CA GLU A 159 4.61 -11.43 -11.94
C GLU A 159 5.07 -11.66 -10.50
N ILE A 160 4.12 -11.65 -9.55
CA ILE A 160 4.39 -11.90 -8.13
C ILE A 160 5.07 -13.25 -7.89
N SER A 161 4.84 -14.24 -8.74
CA SER A 161 5.54 -15.53 -8.69
C SER A 161 7.07 -15.38 -8.73
N THR A 162 7.62 -14.37 -9.41
CA THR A 162 9.05 -14.05 -9.38
C THR A 162 9.49 -13.67 -7.96
N ALA A 163 8.75 -12.77 -7.29
CA ALA A 163 9.02 -12.37 -5.91
C ALA A 163 8.94 -13.54 -4.93
N VAL A 164 7.91 -14.37 -5.08
CA VAL A 164 7.71 -15.58 -4.27
C VAL A 164 8.88 -16.54 -4.43
N ASN A 165 9.33 -16.80 -5.66
CA ASN A 165 10.46 -17.69 -5.94
C ASN A 165 11.78 -17.16 -5.34
N MET A 166 12.03 -15.86 -5.40
CA MET A 166 13.21 -15.25 -4.77
C MET A 166 13.18 -15.41 -3.24
N HIS A 167 12.02 -15.20 -2.62
CA HIS A 167 11.85 -15.37 -1.18
C HIS A 167 12.14 -16.81 -0.74
N TYR A 168 11.53 -17.80 -1.40
CA TYR A 168 11.76 -19.23 -1.08
C TYR A 168 13.13 -19.75 -1.53
N GLY A 169 13.81 -19.05 -2.42
CA GLY A 169 15.19 -19.36 -2.81
C GLY A 169 16.24 -18.85 -1.83
N SER A 170 15.86 -18.01 -0.86
CA SER A 170 16.77 -17.42 0.13
C SER A 170 17.06 -18.38 1.30
N ASP A 171 18.25 -18.28 1.88
CA ASP A 171 18.64 -19.11 3.03
C ASP A 171 18.00 -18.60 4.33
N ALA A 172 16.85 -19.21 4.68
CA ALA A 172 16.13 -18.91 5.90
C ALA A 172 16.98 -19.07 7.17
N THR A 173 17.94 -20.02 7.19
CA THR A 173 18.80 -20.24 8.36
C THR A 173 19.74 -19.07 8.54
N GLN A 174 20.41 -18.64 7.47
CA GLN A 174 21.29 -17.48 7.49
C GLN A 174 20.53 -16.20 7.88
N THR A 175 19.31 -16.02 7.37
CA THR A 175 18.46 -14.87 7.75
C THR A 175 18.13 -14.89 9.24
N VAL A 176 17.73 -16.04 9.80
CA VAL A 176 17.42 -16.17 11.23
C VAL A 176 18.66 -15.94 12.09
N GLU A 177 19.81 -16.49 11.70
CA GLU A 177 21.08 -16.28 12.41
C GLU A 177 21.49 -14.80 12.40
N PHE A 178 21.38 -14.14 11.24
CA PHE A 178 21.67 -12.72 11.12
C PHE A 178 20.80 -11.89 12.06
N TRP A 179 19.47 -12.01 11.97
CA TRP A 179 18.55 -11.20 12.80
C TRP A 179 18.66 -11.54 14.28
N SER A 180 18.86 -12.81 14.63
CA SER A 180 19.08 -13.23 16.03
C SER A 180 20.35 -12.61 16.61
N SER A 181 21.41 -12.46 15.79
CA SER A 181 22.64 -11.80 16.24
C SER A 181 22.49 -10.29 16.40
N GLN A 182 21.82 -9.63 15.45
CA GLN A 182 21.64 -8.17 15.45
C GLN A 182 20.69 -7.72 16.57
N LEU A 183 19.66 -8.52 16.88
CA LEU A 183 18.63 -8.16 17.87
C LEU A 183 18.90 -8.70 19.27
N LYS A 184 20.01 -9.41 19.49
CA LYS A 184 20.32 -10.08 20.77
C LYS A 184 20.30 -9.14 21.98
N GLU A 185 20.76 -7.90 21.79
CA GLU A 185 20.83 -6.87 22.85
C GLU A 185 19.83 -5.73 22.61
N CYS A 186 18.87 -5.93 21.70
CA CYS A 186 17.87 -4.92 21.41
C CYS A 186 16.84 -4.82 22.54
N ASP A 187 16.73 -3.65 23.16
CA ASP A 187 15.68 -3.31 24.11
C ASP A 187 14.71 -2.28 23.48
N PRO A 188 13.61 -2.73 22.85
CA PRO A 188 12.67 -1.84 22.19
C PRO A 188 11.84 -1.08 23.22
N VAL A 189 12.16 0.21 23.40
CA VAL A 189 11.41 1.10 24.28
C VAL A 189 10.36 1.86 23.45
N PRO A 190 9.06 1.81 23.81
CA PRO A 190 8.04 2.58 23.11
C PRO A 190 8.31 4.09 23.24
N PHE A 191 7.96 4.84 22.21
CA PHE A 191 8.07 6.31 22.25
C PHE A 191 7.31 6.87 23.46
N PRO A 192 7.90 7.78 24.26
CA PRO A 192 7.29 8.23 25.48
C PRO A 192 5.99 9.00 25.22
N ALA A 193 5.02 8.84 26.12
CA ALA A 193 3.83 9.67 26.10
C ALA A 193 4.23 11.11 26.48
N LEU A 194 4.24 12.01 25.50
CA LEU A 194 4.57 13.43 25.71
C LEU A 194 3.46 14.22 26.43
N THR A 195 2.31 13.58 26.67
CA THR A 195 1.17 14.15 27.38
C THR A 195 0.86 13.32 28.63
N SER A 196 0.66 13.98 29.77
CA SER A 196 0.23 13.34 31.03
C SER A 196 -1.22 12.86 31.01
N LEU A 197 -1.93 13.10 29.90
CA LEU A 197 -3.31 12.70 29.70
C LEU A 197 -3.31 11.29 29.13
N LYS A 198 -3.86 10.33 29.87
CA LYS A 198 -4.33 9.05 29.33
C LYS A 198 -5.77 9.27 28.87
N PRO A 199 -6.06 9.50 27.57
CA PRO A 199 -7.44 9.60 27.13
C PRO A 199 -8.09 8.23 27.34
N GLU A 200 -9.21 8.15 28.04
CA GLU A 200 -9.97 6.91 28.26
C GLU A 200 -10.41 6.26 26.93
N THR A 201 -10.45 7.06 25.86
CA THR A 201 -10.67 6.65 24.48
C THR A 201 -9.73 7.45 23.59
N MET A 202 -8.60 6.86 23.18
CA MET A 202 -7.88 7.37 22.01
C MET A 202 -8.72 7.00 20.78
N THR A 203 -9.39 7.99 20.18
CA THR A 203 -9.86 7.85 18.80
C THR A 203 -8.62 7.59 17.94
N LYS A 204 -8.42 6.34 17.53
CA LYS A 204 -7.33 5.89 16.65
C LYS A 204 -7.55 6.38 15.21
N LEU A 205 -7.92 7.64 15.05
CA LEU A 205 -7.99 8.26 13.73
C LEU A 205 -6.55 8.65 13.33
N PRO A 206 -6.11 8.32 12.12
CA PRO A 206 -4.81 8.79 11.64
C PRO A 206 -4.83 10.32 11.62
N LEU A 207 -3.98 10.92 12.46
CA LEU A 207 -3.76 12.36 12.46
C LEU A 207 -2.63 12.66 11.49
N THR A 208 -2.95 13.30 10.38
CA THR A 208 -1.94 13.80 9.44
C THR A 208 -1.53 15.19 9.86
N SER A 209 -0.24 15.37 10.13
CA SER A 209 0.38 16.70 10.26
C SER A 209 1.35 16.88 9.11
N SER A 210 1.29 18.04 8.45
CA SER A 210 2.20 18.41 7.37
C SER A 210 2.92 19.68 7.75
N ILE A 211 4.25 19.61 7.76
CA ILE A 211 5.12 20.76 8.00
C ILE A 211 5.95 20.94 6.73
N LYS A 212 5.97 22.16 6.20
CA LYS A 212 6.82 22.48 5.07
C LYS A 212 8.29 22.42 5.54
N ALA A 213 9.06 21.52 4.95
CA ALA A 213 10.49 21.45 5.21
C ALA A 213 11.17 22.78 4.83
N SER A 214 12.13 23.21 5.63
CA SER A 214 12.97 24.37 5.35
C SER A 214 14.05 24.08 4.31
N ILE A 215 14.36 22.81 4.06
CA ILE A 215 15.34 22.35 3.08
C ILE A 215 14.65 21.83 1.81
N GLY A 216 15.26 22.09 0.65
CA GLY A 216 14.82 21.52 -0.62
C GLY A 216 15.19 20.03 -0.74
N ILE A 217 14.52 19.32 -1.64
CA ILE A 217 14.87 17.93 -1.95
C ILE A 217 16.24 17.80 -2.60
N ASP A 218 16.64 18.80 -3.41
CA ASP A 218 17.93 18.81 -4.08
C ASP A 218 19.06 19.09 -3.07
N ASP A 219 18.87 20.00 -2.12
CA ASP A 219 19.81 20.22 -1.01
C ASP A 219 20.02 18.94 -0.18
N LEU A 220 18.94 18.19 0.08
CA LEU A 220 19.01 16.91 0.79
C LEU A 220 19.80 15.86 0.00
N ARG A 221 19.62 15.82 -1.32
CA ARG A 221 20.36 14.91 -2.22
C ARG A 221 21.84 15.26 -2.26
N ASP A 222 22.17 16.54 -2.39
CA ASP A 222 23.54 17.02 -2.41
C ASP A 222 24.24 16.75 -1.07
N GLY A 223 23.54 16.99 0.05
CA GLY A 223 24.03 16.63 1.38
C GLY A 223 24.30 15.13 1.54
N ALA A 224 23.38 14.28 1.07
CA ALA A 224 23.57 12.83 1.07
C ALA A 224 24.78 12.40 0.23
N MET A 225 24.94 12.97 -0.96
CA MET A 225 26.07 12.69 -1.84
C MET A 225 27.40 13.09 -1.20
N ASN A 226 27.46 14.27 -0.57
CA ASN A 226 28.65 14.74 0.14
C ASN A 226 29.03 13.83 1.32
N CYS A 227 28.05 13.18 1.94
CA CYS A 227 28.26 12.19 3.00
C CYS A 227 28.40 10.75 2.49
N SER A 228 28.47 10.52 1.17
CA SER A 228 28.51 9.18 0.56
C SER A 228 27.38 8.26 1.05
N THR A 229 26.18 8.82 1.22
CA THR A 229 25.02 8.14 1.77
C THR A 229 23.76 8.43 0.95
N SER A 230 22.61 7.92 1.40
CA SER A 230 21.31 8.19 0.79
C SER A 230 20.51 9.24 1.57
N PRO A 231 19.58 9.98 0.91
CA PRO A 231 18.64 10.85 1.61
C PRO A 231 17.86 10.14 2.72
N LEU A 232 17.49 8.87 2.51
CA LEU A 232 16.80 8.06 3.51
C LEU A 232 17.67 7.86 4.75
N SER A 233 18.97 7.56 4.58
CA SER A 233 19.90 7.37 5.69
C SER A 233 20.07 8.64 6.52
N ILE A 234 20.08 9.83 5.89
CA ILE A 234 20.08 11.11 6.61
C ILE A 234 18.80 11.26 7.45
N LEU A 235 17.63 10.98 6.86
CA LEU A 235 16.35 11.09 7.57
C LEU A 235 16.24 10.07 8.71
N GLN A 236 16.71 8.84 8.51
CA GLN A 236 16.79 7.82 9.54
C GLN A 236 17.73 8.21 10.68
N ALA A 237 18.89 8.81 10.36
CA ALA A 237 19.81 9.33 11.38
C ALA A 237 19.18 10.49 12.18
N ALA A 238 18.51 11.43 11.49
CA ALA A 238 17.78 12.50 12.15
C ALA A 238 16.66 11.96 13.07
N TRP A 239 15.93 10.94 12.60
CA TRP A 239 14.91 10.27 13.41
C TRP A 239 15.51 9.54 14.61
N ALA A 240 16.61 8.81 14.42
CA ALA A 240 17.34 8.14 15.49
C ALA A 240 17.80 9.13 16.58
N LEU A 241 18.30 10.30 16.18
CA LEU A 241 18.69 11.37 17.10
C LEU A 241 17.50 11.88 17.92
N ILE A 242 16.35 12.12 17.28
CA ILE A 242 15.12 12.49 17.98
C ILE A 242 14.72 11.41 18.98
N LEU A 243 14.75 10.13 18.59
CA LEU A 243 14.44 9.04 19.51
C LEU A 243 15.39 9.01 20.71
N THR A 244 16.68 9.27 20.51
CA THR A 244 17.66 9.33 21.61
C THR A 244 17.54 10.56 22.49
N THR A 245 16.98 11.68 22.03
CA THR A 245 16.76 12.85 22.90
C THR A 245 15.54 12.69 23.80
N TYR A 246 14.53 11.96 23.33
CA TYR A 246 13.33 11.65 24.12
C TYR A 246 13.50 10.43 25.04
N LYS A 247 14.54 9.62 24.81
CA LYS A 247 14.91 8.49 25.65
C LYS A 247 16.04 8.96 26.57
N ASP A 248 15.94 8.80 27.88
CA ASP A 248 17.08 9.01 28.80
C ASP A 248 18.20 7.95 28.63
N SER A 249 18.28 7.30 27.45
CA SER A 249 19.24 6.26 27.11
C SER A 249 20.08 6.71 25.93
N ILE A 250 21.38 6.77 26.17
CA ILE A 250 22.39 7.38 25.30
C ILE A 250 22.96 6.35 24.30
N HIS A 251 22.57 5.07 24.40
CA HIS A 251 23.35 3.98 23.81
C HIS A 251 22.70 3.29 22.59
N SER A 252 21.37 3.31 22.43
CA SER A 252 20.72 2.73 21.25
C SER A 252 19.27 3.19 21.06
N SER A 253 18.90 3.45 19.80
CA SER A 253 17.52 3.62 19.35
C SER A 253 17.18 2.56 18.30
N THR A 254 16.01 1.95 18.43
CA THR A 254 15.49 0.94 17.50
C THR A 254 14.17 1.45 16.94
N PHE A 255 14.02 1.38 15.63
CA PHE A 255 12.78 1.69 14.93
C PHE A 255 12.65 0.84 13.67
N GLY A 256 11.42 0.54 13.28
CA GLY A 256 11.16 -0.21 12.05
C GLY A 256 11.40 0.64 10.81
N SER A 257 11.86 0.01 9.74
CA SER A 257 11.99 0.58 8.41
C SER A 257 11.28 -0.32 7.40
N VAL A 258 10.68 0.27 6.38
CA VAL A 258 10.11 -0.48 5.26
C VAL A 258 11.09 -0.41 4.11
N ILE A 259 11.47 -1.57 3.57
CA ILE A 259 12.38 -1.69 2.43
C ILE A 259 11.57 -2.24 1.25
N SER A 260 11.88 -1.78 0.04
CA SER A 260 11.13 -2.12 -1.18
C SER A 260 11.16 -3.62 -1.53
N GLY A 261 12.22 -4.34 -1.14
CA GLY A 261 12.47 -5.73 -1.55
C GLY A 261 12.75 -5.91 -3.06
N ARG A 262 12.89 -4.81 -3.81
CA ARG A 262 13.23 -4.80 -5.25
C ARG A 262 14.73 -4.64 -5.44
N LEU A 263 15.46 -5.75 -5.48
CA LEU A 263 16.92 -5.80 -5.43
C LEU A 263 17.60 -5.96 -6.80
N ASP A 264 16.85 -6.36 -7.83
CA ASP A 264 17.33 -6.65 -9.18
C ASP A 264 16.39 -6.07 -10.27
N GLU A 265 16.73 -6.25 -11.54
CA GLU A 265 15.93 -5.69 -12.66
C GLU A 265 14.55 -6.33 -12.78
N ASP A 266 14.42 -7.62 -12.47
CA ASP A 266 13.15 -8.34 -12.57
C ASP A 266 12.19 -7.91 -11.46
N SER A 267 12.68 -7.79 -10.23
CA SER A 267 11.91 -7.32 -9.07
C SER A 267 11.51 -5.85 -9.20
N LYS A 268 12.29 -4.99 -9.87
CA LYS A 268 11.91 -3.58 -10.13
C LYS A 268 10.61 -3.44 -10.90
N VAL A 269 10.33 -4.36 -11.82
CA VAL A 269 9.12 -4.33 -12.66
C VAL A 269 8.05 -5.34 -12.22
N CYS A 270 8.20 -5.92 -11.03
CA CYS A 270 7.28 -6.92 -10.47
C CYS A 270 5.93 -6.31 -10.10
N MET A 271 4.86 -6.87 -10.67
CA MET A 271 3.49 -6.50 -10.33
C MET A 271 3.01 -7.29 -9.11
N GLY A 272 3.23 -6.73 -7.94
CA GLY A 272 2.83 -7.31 -6.65
C GLY A 272 3.63 -6.71 -5.49
N PRO A 273 3.27 -7.04 -4.24
CA PRO A 273 3.99 -6.60 -3.06
C PRO A 273 5.32 -7.32 -2.95
N THR A 274 6.41 -6.55 -2.94
CA THR A 274 7.76 -7.06 -2.62
C THR A 274 8.32 -6.45 -1.34
N CYS A 275 7.62 -5.48 -0.75
CA CYS A 275 8.11 -4.76 0.41
C CYS A 275 8.26 -5.66 1.65
N GLU A 276 9.38 -5.48 2.34
CA GLU A 276 9.72 -6.15 3.59
C GLU A 276 9.78 -5.13 4.72
N ASN A 277 9.22 -5.48 5.87
CA ASN A 277 9.39 -4.70 7.10
C ASN A 277 10.60 -5.25 7.86
N SER A 278 11.59 -4.41 8.07
CA SER A 278 12.81 -4.69 8.84
C SER A 278 12.83 -3.90 10.14
#